data_AF-A0A7Y5NAQ2-F1
#
_entry.id   AF-A0A7Y5NAQ2-F1
#
_cell.length_a   1.000
_cell.length_b   1.000
_cell.length_c   1.000
_cell.angle_alpha   90.00
_cell.angle_beta   90.00
_cell.angle_gamma   90.00
#
_symmetry.space_group_name_H-M   'P 1'
#
loop_
_entity.id
_entity.type
_entity.pdbx_description
1 polymer ?
#
loop_
_entity_poly.entity_id
_entity_poly.type
_entity_poly.pdbx_seq_one_letter_code
_entity_poly.pdbx_strand_id
1 'polypeptide(L)'
;MDLIHPDINRYLDALLPERHPKLLEMERFAKERDFPIIGPQVGRIVYQYVKITGARRVFEMGSGFGYSAFWIAMALPENGKVICTEASQNNVDLAEDYLKVAGLLPKVE
;
A
#
# COMPACT_ATOMS: atom_id res chain seq x y z
N MET A 1 6.16 20.65 -1.11
CA MET A 1 6.45 21.15 -2.47
C MET A 1 5.58 20.33 -3.39
N ASP A 2 4.56 20.93 -3.99
CA ASP A 2 3.65 20.19 -4.86
C ASP A 2 4.25 20.12 -6.26
N LEU A 3 4.48 18.89 -6.76
CA LEU A 3 5.05 18.63 -8.08
C LEU A 3 4.10 18.99 -9.22
N ILE A 4 2.79 18.96 -8.94
CA ILE A 4 1.72 19.29 -9.89
C ILE A 4 0.66 20.16 -9.21
N HIS A 5 -0.15 20.85 -10.01
CA HIS A 5 -1.18 21.75 -9.51
C HIS A 5 -2.21 20.99 -8.64
N PRO A 6 -2.68 21.56 -7.50
CA PRO A 6 -3.63 20.89 -6.60
C PRO A 6 -4.91 20.41 -7.27
N ASP A 7 -5.40 21.13 -8.28
CA ASP A 7 -6.60 20.72 -9.03
C ASP A 7 -6.36 19.48 -9.89
N ILE A 8 -5.13 19.27 -10.37
CA ILE A 8 -4.76 18.03 -11.07
C ILE A 8 -4.79 16.86 -10.09
N ASN A 9 -4.23 17.02 -8.88
CA ASN A 9 -4.30 15.98 -7.85
C ASN A 9 -5.74 15.60 -7.52
N ARG A 10 -6.60 16.60 -7.32
CA ARG A 10 -8.02 16.39 -7.04
C ARG A 10 -8.74 15.66 -8.17
N TYR A 11 -8.43 16.02 -9.42
CA TYR A 11 -8.97 15.35 -10.59
C TYR A 11 -8.52 13.89 -10.66
N LEU A 12 -7.23 13.61 -10.45
CA LEU A 12 -6.69 12.25 -10.45
C LEU A 12 -7.28 11.39 -9.32
N ASP A 13 -7.42 11.94 -8.12
CA ASP A 13 -8.06 11.25 -6.99
C ASP A 13 -9.51 10.88 -7.30
N ALA A 14 -10.25 11.74 -7.99
CA ALA A 14 -11.63 11.48 -8.39
C ALA A 14 -11.77 10.39 -9.47
N LEU A 15 -10.70 10.10 -10.22
CA LEU A 15 -10.66 9.04 -11.22
C LEU A 15 -10.22 7.68 -10.64
N LEU A 16 -9.71 7.64 -9.40
CA LEU A 16 -9.33 6.38 -8.79
C LEU A 16 -10.56 5.50 -8.56
N PRO A 17 -10.48 4.19 -8.85
CA PRO A 17 -11.55 3.28 -8.52
C PRO A 17 -11.73 3.18 -7.00
N GLU A 18 -12.87 2.62 -6.59
CA GLU A 18 -13.13 2.35 -5.18
C GLU A 18 -11.99 1.54 -4.56
N ARG A 19 -11.49 2.02 -3.43
CA ARG A 19 -10.39 1.42 -2.68
C ARG A 19 -10.93 0.55 -1.57
N HIS A 20 -10.16 -0.49 -1.23
CA HIS A 20 -10.49 -1.34 -0.09
C HIS A 20 -10.69 -0.50 1.18
N PRO A 21 -11.72 -0.76 2.02
CA PRO A 21 -12.00 0.04 3.20
C PRO A 21 -10.80 0.21 4.15
N LYS A 22 -9.94 -0.82 4.24
CA LYS A 22 -8.71 -0.75 5.04
C LYS A 22 -7.66 0.20 4.49
N LEU A 23 -7.55 0.39 3.17
CA LEU A 23 -6.68 1.43 2.62
C LEU A 23 -7.16 2.83 3.01
N LEU A 24 -8.48 3.07 3.00
CA LEU A 24 -9.05 4.35 3.44
C LEU A 24 -8.81 4.60 4.94
N GLU A 25 -8.85 3.55 5.75
CA GLU A 25 -8.53 3.62 7.19
C GLU A 25 -7.05 3.92 7.41
N MET A 26 -6.16 3.21 6.72
CA MET A 26 -4.72 3.44 6.77
C MET A 26 -4.34 4.85 6.30
N GLU A 27 -5.01 5.39 5.28
CA GLU A 27 -4.81 6.77 4.80
C GLU A 27 -5.22 7.82 5.84
N ARG A 28 -6.35 7.60 6.53
CA ARG A 28 -6.77 8.48 7.64
C ARG A 28 -5.77 8.41 8.79
N PHE A 29 -5.38 7.20 9.18
CA PHE A 29 -4.39 6.98 10.22
C PHE A 29 -3.05 7.65 9.90
N ALA A 30 -2.56 7.51 8.65
CA ALA A 30 -1.35 8.17 8.18
C ALA A 30 -1.44 9.69 8.36
N LYS A 31 -2.57 10.27 7.92
CA LYS A 31 -2.82 11.71 7.98
C LYS A 31 -2.90 12.22 9.42
N GLU A 32 -3.60 11.50 10.31
CA GLU A 32 -3.76 11.88 11.72
C GLU A 32 -2.44 11.85 12.48
N ARG A 33 -1.52 10.96 12.10
CA ARG A 33 -0.21 10.79 12.74
C ARG A 33 0.94 11.49 12.01
N ASP A 34 0.65 12.20 10.93
CA ASP A 34 1.67 12.77 10.04
C ASP A 34 2.72 11.73 9.60
N PHE A 35 2.27 10.50 9.35
CA PHE A 35 3.14 9.40 8.94
C PHE A 35 3.25 9.34 7.41
N PRO A 36 4.47 9.26 6.85
CA PRO A 36 4.66 9.27 5.40
C PRO A 36 4.17 7.97 4.76
N ILE A 37 3.30 8.09 3.76
CA ILE A 37 2.87 6.99 2.89
C ILE A 37 2.98 7.42 1.42
N ILE A 38 3.04 6.44 0.51
CA ILE A 38 3.07 6.71 -0.94
C ILE A 38 1.77 7.34 -1.46
N GLY A 39 0.69 7.25 -0.70
CA GLY A 39 -0.64 7.71 -1.09
C GLY A 39 -1.29 6.84 -2.17
N PRO A 40 -2.57 7.11 -2.46
CA PRO A 40 -3.40 6.19 -3.24
C PRO A 40 -3.10 6.19 -4.74
N GLN A 41 -2.73 7.35 -5.30
CA GLN A 41 -2.38 7.46 -6.72
C GLN A 41 -1.14 6.60 -7.03
N VAL A 42 -0.09 6.73 -6.22
CA VAL A 42 1.13 5.93 -6.36
C VAL A 42 0.87 4.46 -6.03
N GLY A 43 0.09 4.16 -4.98
CA GLY A 43 -0.31 2.79 -4.66
C GLY A 43 -1.01 2.08 -5.83
N ARG A 44 -1.86 2.80 -6.57
CA ARG A 44 -2.51 2.28 -7.78
C ARG A 44 -1.51 1.97 -8.89
N ILE A 45 -0.51 2.83 -9.10
CA ILE A 45 0.56 2.59 -10.08
C ILE A 45 1.37 1.35 -9.69
N VAL A 46 1.74 1.22 -8.42
CA VAL A 46 2.48 0.05 -7.90
C VAL A 46 1.68 -1.24 -8.13
N TYR A 47 0.38 -1.23 -7.81
CA TYR A 47 -0.52 -2.35 -8.11
C TYR A 47 -0.49 -2.72 -9.60
N GLN A 48 -0.62 -1.73 -10.49
CA GLN A 48 -0.60 -1.95 -11.94
C GLN A 48 0.73 -2.52 -12.41
N TYR A 49 1.86 -2.02 -11.90
CA TYR A 49 3.18 -2.53 -12.25
C TYR A 49 3.37 -3.99 -11.84
N VAL A 50 2.92 -4.38 -10.64
CA VAL A 50 2.93 -5.79 -10.22
C VAL A 50 2.12 -6.66 -11.18
N LYS A 51 0.93 -6.19 -11.60
CA LYS A 51 0.10 -6.92 -12.57
C LYS A 51 0.74 -7.04 -13.95
N ILE A 52 1.26 -5.92 -14.49
CA ILE A 52 1.84 -5.84 -15.84
C ILE A 52 3.11 -6.69 -15.95
N THR A 53 3.95 -6.65 -14.92
CA THR A 53 5.21 -7.42 -14.91
C THR A 53 5.00 -8.91 -14.66
N GLY A 54 3.82 -9.33 -14.20
CA GLY A 54 3.57 -10.71 -13.80
C GLY A 54 4.40 -11.13 -12.58
N ALA A 55 4.79 -10.18 -11.73
CA ALA A 55 5.62 -10.44 -10.58
C ALA A 55 5.00 -11.50 -9.65
N ARG A 56 5.85 -12.37 -9.11
CA ARG A 56 5.48 -13.38 -8.10
C ARG A 56 6.17 -13.15 -6.77
N ARG A 57 7.26 -12.39 -6.76
CA ARG A 57 8.05 -12.03 -5.58
C ARG A 57 8.41 -10.55 -5.69
N VAL A 58 8.16 -9.79 -4.64
CA VAL A 58 8.51 -8.38 -4.54
C VAL A 58 9.23 -8.15 -3.23
N PHE A 59 10.34 -7.44 -3.26
CA PHE A 59 11.06 -7.03 -2.06
C PHE A 59 10.78 -5.56 -1.79
N GLU A 60 10.36 -5.23 -0.57
CA GLU A 60 10.06 -3.88 -0.10
C GLU A 60 11.02 -3.52 1.04
N MET A 61 11.83 -2.47 0.82
CA MET A 61 12.73 -1.95 1.84
C MET A 61 12.08 -0.77 2.55
N GLY A 62 11.71 -0.94 3.83
CA GLY A 62 11.01 0.07 4.62
C GLY A 62 9.51 0.11 4.34
N SER A 63 8.76 -0.76 5.03
CA SER A 63 7.34 -0.99 4.76
C SER A 63 6.42 -0.04 5.55
N GLY A 64 6.97 0.64 6.56
CA GLY A 64 6.16 1.37 7.54
C GLY A 64 5.13 0.44 8.15
N PHE A 65 3.91 0.91 8.35
CA PHE A 65 2.79 0.06 8.78
C PHE A 65 2.09 -0.68 7.63
N GLY A 66 2.81 -0.96 6.53
CA GLY A 66 2.38 -1.90 5.49
C GLY A 66 1.46 -1.34 4.40
N TYR A 67 1.33 -0.02 4.25
CA TYR A 67 0.43 0.58 3.25
C TYR A 67 0.81 0.21 1.81
N SER A 68 2.09 0.28 1.45
CA SER A 68 2.58 -0.10 0.12
C SER A 68 2.62 -1.62 -0.05
N ALA A 69 3.04 -2.40 0.95
CA ALA A 69 2.91 -3.86 0.98
C ALA A 69 1.47 -4.32 0.68
N PHE A 70 0.46 -3.64 1.20
CA PHE A 70 -0.96 -3.93 0.93
C PHE A 70 -1.27 -3.85 -0.57
N TRP A 71 -0.85 -2.77 -1.24
CA TRP A 71 -1.04 -2.59 -2.69
C TRP A 71 -0.34 -3.68 -3.50
N ILE A 72 0.86 -4.06 -3.11
CA ILE A 72 1.64 -5.12 -3.75
C ILE A 72 0.94 -6.48 -3.56
N ALA A 73 0.56 -6.82 -2.33
CA ALA A 73 -0.07 -8.10 -1.98
C ALA A 73 -1.43 -8.30 -2.65
N MET A 74 -2.22 -7.22 -2.80
CA MET A 74 -3.47 -7.25 -3.58
C MET A 74 -3.24 -7.60 -5.06
N ALA A 75 -2.13 -7.17 -5.64
CA ALA A 75 -1.85 -7.38 -7.07
C ALA A 75 -1.27 -8.77 -7.37
N LEU A 76 -0.51 -9.33 -6.43
CA LEU A 76 0.14 -10.63 -6.57
C LEU A 76 -0.86 -11.78 -6.75
N PRO A 77 -0.48 -12.87 -7.47
CA PRO A 77 -1.26 -14.10 -7.48
C PRO A 77 -1.36 -14.72 -6.07
N GLU A 78 -2.24 -15.70 -5.88
CA GLU A 78 -2.45 -16.36 -4.58
C GLU A 78 -1.14 -16.90 -3.96
N ASN A 79 -0.26 -17.45 -4.79
CA ASN A 79 1.05 -17.97 -4.37
C ASN A 79 2.19 -16.94 -4.42
N GLY A 80 1.88 -15.66 -4.64
CA GLY A 80 2.87 -14.59 -4.67
C GLY A 80 3.31 -14.20 -3.26
N LYS A 81 4.51 -13.60 -3.16
CA LYS A 81 5.09 -13.13 -1.90
C LYS A 81 5.60 -11.68 -2.00
N VAL A 82 5.33 -10.90 -0.96
CA VAL A 82 6.01 -9.63 -0.66
C VAL A 82 6.93 -9.90 0.51
N ILE A 83 8.20 -9.60 0.36
CA ILE A 83 9.20 -9.69 1.43
C ILE A 83 9.44 -8.26 1.89
N CYS A 84 9.04 -7.98 3.12
CA CYS A 84 9.04 -6.65 3.70
C CYS A 84 10.20 -6.48 4.68
N THR A 85 10.74 -5.27 4.77
CA THR A 85 11.60 -4.89 5.90
C THR A 85 10.96 -3.72 6.64
N GLU A 86 11.00 -3.79 7.96
CA GLU A 86 10.57 -2.72 8.85
C GLU A 86 11.32 -2.83 10.17
N ALA A 87 11.84 -1.70 10.66
CA ALA A 87 12.68 -1.68 11.86
C ALA A 87 11.86 -1.53 13.15
N SER A 88 10.68 -0.92 13.07
CA SER A 88 9.81 -0.71 14.22
C SER A 88 8.85 -1.87 14.41
N GLN A 89 8.94 -2.58 15.54
CA GLN A 89 8.00 -3.64 15.87
C GLN A 89 6.54 -3.14 15.89
N ASN A 90 6.31 -1.92 16.39
CA ASN A 90 4.95 -1.33 16.39
C ASN A 90 4.38 -1.18 14.97
N ASN A 91 5.23 -0.85 13.99
CA ASN A 91 4.80 -0.76 12.59
C ASN A 91 4.53 -2.16 12.00
N VAL A 92 5.35 -3.15 12.35
CA VAL A 92 5.13 -4.55 11.97
C VAL A 92 3.78 -5.04 12.49
N ASP A 93 3.49 -4.82 13.78
CA ASP A 93 2.23 -5.26 14.40
C ASP A 93 1.01 -4.61 13.71
N LEU A 94 1.09 -3.29 13.44
CA LEU A 94 0.05 -2.57 12.69
C LEU A 94 -0.12 -3.11 11.26
N ALA A 95 0.98 -3.39 10.57
CA ALA A 95 0.95 -3.94 9.22
C ALA A 95 0.27 -5.31 9.21
N GLU A 96 0.63 -6.19 10.13
CA GLU A 96 0.03 -7.52 10.27
C GLU A 96 -1.47 -7.43 10.51
N ASP A 97 -1.94 -6.55 11.40
CA ASP A 97 -3.36 -6.35 11.67
C ASP A 97 -4.13 -5.91 10.41
N TYR A 98 -3.62 -4.90 9.70
CA TYR A 98 -4.27 -4.42 8.46
C TYR A 98 -4.30 -5.49 7.37
N LEU A 99 -3.18 -6.19 7.16
CA LEU A 99 -3.05 -7.23 6.14
C LEU A 99 -3.87 -8.47 6.47
N LYS A 100 -3.97 -8.84 7.75
CA LYS A 100 -4.76 -9.98 8.22
C LYS A 100 -6.24 -9.78 7.98
N VAL A 101 -6.78 -8.61 8.35
CA VAL A 101 -8.21 -8.30 8.14
C VAL A 101 -8.55 -8.26 6.64
N ALA A 102 -7.60 -7.88 5.79
CA ALA A 102 -7.78 -7.91 4.34
C ALA A 102 -7.51 -9.28 3.69
N GLY A 103 -7.15 -10.31 4.46
CA GLY A 103 -6.81 -11.65 3.94
C GLY A 103 -5.51 -11.68 3.11
N LEU A 104 -4.66 -10.66 3.23
CA LEU A 104 -3.42 -10.51 2.46
C LEU A 104 -2.18 -11.00 3.22
N LEU A 105 -2.26 -11.14 4.55
CA LEU A 105 -1.14 -11.57 5.38
C LEU A 105 -0.44 -12.86 4.89
N PRO A 106 -1.14 -13.90 4.36
CA PRO A 106 -0.46 -15.08 3.82
C PRO A 106 0.50 -14.81 2.66
N LYS A 107 0.40 -13.65 2.00
CA LYS A 107 1.30 -13.23 0.92
C LYS A 107 2.45 -12.34 1.39
N VAL A 108 2.50 -11.97 2.66
CA VAL A 108 3.52 -11.07 3.20
C VAL A 108 4.44 -11.86 4.14
N GLU A 109 5.74 -11.61 4.01
CA GLU A 109 6.83 -12.16 4.81
C GLU A 109 7.68 -11.03 5.37
#